data_AF-A0A1Z4LIR4-F1
#
_entry.id   AF-A0A1Z4LIR4-F1
#
_cell.length_a   1.000
_cell.length_b   1.000
_cell.length_c   1.000
_cell.angle_alpha   90.00
_cell.angle_beta   90.00
_cell.angle_gamma   90.00
#
_symmetry.space_group_name_H-M   'P 1'
#
loop_
_entity.id
_entity.type
_entity.pdbx_description
1 polymer ?
#
loop_
_entity_poly.entity_id
_entity_poly.type
_entity_poly.pdbx_seq_one_letter_code
_entity_poly.pdbx_strand_id
1 'polypeptide(L)'
;MVQNIGFNRICKELGAIELDSWQEYTLLKIENYTEINSEAMHLLKMTCPSTGHIHFLRVPPNINSARESIRWVNWGVDPEEFEIQT
;
A
#
# COMPACT_ATOMS: atom_id res chain seq x y z
N MET A 1 -20.32 -7.46 1.40
CA MET A 1 -19.67 -7.34 2.73
C MET A 1 -18.97 -8.66 3.04
N VAL A 2 -17.71 -8.83 2.63
CA VAL A 2 -16.86 -10.01 2.95
C VAL A 2 -15.34 -9.73 2.80
N GLN A 3 -14.93 -8.55 2.33
CA GLN A 3 -13.53 -8.30 1.96
C GLN A 3 -12.59 -8.05 3.17
N ASN A 4 -13.12 -7.56 4.31
CA ASN A 4 -12.29 -7.21 5.48
C ASN A 4 -11.68 -8.41 6.22
N ILE A 5 -12.29 -9.59 6.12
CA ILE A 5 -11.83 -10.80 6.81
C ILE A 5 -10.61 -11.39 6.09
N GLY A 6 -10.60 -11.35 4.75
CA GLY A 6 -9.45 -11.81 3.95
C GLY A 6 -8.20 -10.97 4.17
N PHE A 7 -8.35 -9.64 4.25
CA PHE A 7 -7.22 -8.72 4.41
C PHE A 7 -6.50 -8.88 5.75
N ASN A 8 -7.24 -8.96 6.86
CA ASN A 8 -6.64 -9.19 8.18
C ASN A 8 -5.88 -10.52 8.22
N ARG A 9 -6.40 -11.54 7.54
CA ARG A 9 -5.76 -12.85 7.47
C ARG A 9 -4.51 -12.82 6.59
N ILE A 10 -4.56 -12.15 5.44
CA ILE A 10 -3.42 -11.97 4.52
C ILE A 10 -2.32 -11.13 5.18
N CYS A 11 -2.64 -10.03 5.86
CA CYS A 11 -1.63 -9.23 6.57
C CYS A 11 -0.97 -10.03 7.69
N LYS A 12 -1.76 -10.84 8.41
CA LYS A 12 -1.25 -11.70 9.48
C LYS A 12 -0.41 -12.88 8.95
N GLU A 13 -0.79 -13.48 7.83
CA GLU A 13 -0.05 -14.58 7.20
C GLU A 13 1.21 -14.09 6.47
N LEU A 14 1.19 -12.88 5.89
CA LEU A 14 2.35 -12.27 5.24
C LEU A 14 3.30 -11.57 6.22
N GLY A 15 2.94 -11.37 7.49
CA GLY A 15 3.74 -10.57 8.42
C GLY A 15 3.84 -9.10 7.98
N ALA A 16 2.74 -8.55 7.45
CA ALA A 16 2.67 -7.16 7.02
C ALA A 16 2.44 -6.25 8.22
N ILE A 17 3.28 -5.23 8.34
CA ILE A 17 3.22 -4.15 9.33
C ILE A 17 2.72 -2.90 8.62
N GLU A 18 1.69 -2.26 9.14
CA GLU A 18 1.27 -0.95 8.65
C GLU A 18 2.28 0.11 9.10
N LEU A 19 2.82 0.87 8.13
CA LEU A 19 3.76 1.97 8.39
C LEU A 19 3.06 3.33 8.44
N ASP A 20 2.17 3.57 7.48
CA ASP A 20 1.48 4.86 7.33
C ASP A 20 0.16 4.66 6.58
N SER A 21 -0.82 5.55 6.81
CA SER A 21 -2.09 5.54 6.10
C SER A 21 -2.52 6.96 5.72
N TRP A 22 -3.02 7.11 4.49
CA TRP A 22 -3.45 8.39 3.94
C TRP A 22 -4.60 8.18 2.95
N GLN A 23 -5.77 8.73 3.27
CA GLN A 23 -7.01 8.53 2.50
C GLN A 23 -7.30 7.04 2.26
N GLU A 24 -7.47 6.60 1.01
CA GLU A 24 -7.70 5.21 0.62
C GLU A 24 -6.41 4.36 0.55
N TYR A 25 -5.26 4.98 0.80
CA TYR A 25 -3.95 4.37 0.69
C TYR A 25 -3.41 3.95 2.06
N THR A 26 -2.76 2.79 2.11
CA THR A 26 -2.08 2.28 3.31
C THR A 26 -0.74 1.70 2.90
N LEU A 27 0.34 2.20 3.49
CA LEU A 27 1.68 1.66 3.29
C LEU A 27 1.91 0.49 4.25
N LEU A 28 2.29 -0.65 3.69
CA LEU A 28 2.57 -1.87 4.41
C LEU A 28 4.03 -2.27 4.19
N LYS A 29 4.70 -2.69 5.25
CA LYS A 29 6.01 -3.32 5.22
C LYS A 29 5.84 -4.81 5.47
N ILE A 30 6.31 -5.63 4.55
CA ILE A 30 6.37 -7.08 4.75
C ILE A 30 7.74 -7.40 5.34
N GLU A 31 7.75 -7.90 6.58
CA GLU A 31 8.97 -8.33 7.26
C GLU A 31 9.25 -9.83 7.08
N ASN A 32 8.44 -10.52 6.28
CA ASN A 32 8.57 -11.96 6.07
C ASN A 32 9.27 -12.25 4.73
N TYR A 33 10.58 -12.45 4.78
CA TYR A 33 11.30 -13.17 3.73
C TYR A 33 12.18 -14.21 4.39
N THR A 34 11.94 -15.47 4.00
CA THR A 34 12.69 -16.65 4.38
C THR A 34 14.20 -16.41 4.26
N GLU A 35 14.98 -17.11 5.10
CA GLU A 35 16.40 -16.95 5.48
C GLU A 35 17.47 -16.77 4.35
N ILE A 36 17.09 -16.55 3.10
CA ILE A 36 17.99 -16.60 1.93
C ILE A 36 18.11 -15.26 1.17
N ASN A 37 17.24 -14.25 1.39
CA ASN A 37 17.45 -12.87 0.87
C ASN A 37 16.54 -11.84 1.59
N SER A 38 17.07 -11.22 2.65
CA SER A 38 16.34 -10.36 3.59
C SER A 38 16.16 -8.91 3.08
N GLU A 39 15.53 -8.69 1.93
CA GLU A 39 15.10 -7.34 1.56
C GLU A 39 13.66 -7.08 2.02
N ALA A 40 13.51 -6.12 2.95
CA ALA A 40 12.20 -5.66 3.40
C ALA A 40 11.42 -5.08 2.22
N MET A 41 10.21 -5.60 1.98
CA MET A 41 9.38 -5.16 0.87
C MET A 41 8.31 -4.19 1.35
N HIS A 42 8.20 -3.04 0.68
CA HIS A 42 7.13 -2.08 0.94
C HIS A 42 6.05 -2.22 -0.14
N LEU A 43 4.79 -2.28 0.31
CA LEU A 43 3.60 -2.39 -0.52
C LEU A 43 2.65 -1.25 -0.20
N LEU A 44 2.23 -0.52 -1.22
CA LEU A 44 1.12 0.41 -1.14
C LEU A 44 -0.18 -0.34 -1.42
N LYS A 45 -1.05 -0.42 -0.40
CA LYS A 45 -2.44 -0.85 -0.52
C LYS A 45 -3.28 0.35 -0.93
N MET A 46 -4.14 0.20 -1.93
CA MET A 46 -5.18 1.15 -2.29
C MET A 46 -6.54 0.46 -2.18
N THR A 47 -7.50 1.10 -1.51
CA THR A 47 -8.87 0.60 -1.41
C THR A 47 -9.78 1.46 -2.28
N CYS A 48 -10.22 0.96 -3.42
CA CYS A 48 -11.15 1.68 -4.29
C CYS A 48 -12.46 1.97 -3.53
N PRO A 49 -12.81 3.23 -3.24
CA PRO A 49 -13.94 3.56 -2.37
C PRO A 49 -15.29 3.20 -3.02
N SER A 50 -15.35 3.19 -4.35
CA SER A 50 -16.55 2.87 -5.13
C SER A 50 -16.89 1.38 -5.19
N THR A 51 -15.88 0.48 -5.16
CA THR A 51 -16.08 -0.97 -5.32
C THR A 51 -15.63 -1.78 -4.10
N GLY A 52 -14.90 -1.15 -3.18
CA GLY A 52 -14.20 -1.80 -2.08
C GLY A 52 -13.05 -2.71 -2.52
N HIS A 53 -12.69 -2.75 -3.81
CA HIS A 53 -11.58 -3.57 -4.29
C HIS A 53 -10.25 -3.05 -3.75
N ILE A 54 -9.39 -3.99 -3.39
CA ILE A 54 -8.06 -3.70 -2.84
C ILE A 54 -7.02 -4.00 -3.91
N HIS A 55 -6.18 -3.01 -4.18
CA HIS A 55 -5.02 -3.11 -5.07
C HIS A 55 -3.74 -3.01 -4.24
N PHE A 56 -2.72 -3.78 -4.63
CA PHE A 56 -1.39 -3.73 -4.01
C PHE A 56 -0.35 -3.38 -5.07
N LEU A 57 0.48 -2.38 -4.76
CA LEU A 57 1.54 -1.90 -5.63
C LEU A 57 2.86 -1.94 -4.85
N ARG A 58 3.92 -2.44 -5.48
CA ARG A 58 5.26 -2.38 -4.87
C ARG A 58 5.79 -0.96 -4.93
N VAL A 59 6.38 -0.50 -3.84
CA VAL A 59 7.04 0.79 -3.76
C VAL A 59 8.46 0.62 -3.20
N PRO A 60 9.37 1.56 -3.49
CA PRO A 60 10.73 1.52 -2.96
C PRO A 60 10.75 1.43 -1.42
N PRO A 61 11.65 0.62 -0.84
CA PRO A 61 11.67 0.37 0.60
C PRO A 61 12.20 1.53 1.44
N ASN A 62 12.69 2.60 0.79
CA ASN A 62 13.09 3.84 1.44
C ASN A 62 11.93 4.80 1.67
N ILE A 63 10.74 4.53 1.11
CA ILE A 63 9.55 5.37 1.29
C ILE A 63 8.78 4.87 2.51
N ASN A 64 8.50 5.79 3.44
CA ASN A 64 7.80 5.49 4.69
C ASN A 64 6.44 6.20 4.82
N SER A 65 6.00 6.94 3.80
CA SER A 65 4.67 7.58 3.76
C SER A 65 3.80 7.01 2.64
N ALA A 66 2.52 6.81 2.94
CA ALA A 66 1.50 6.42 1.97
C ALA A 66 1.30 7.49 0.89
N ARG A 67 1.37 8.78 1.23
CA ARG A 67 1.28 9.90 0.27
C ARG A 67 2.47 9.92 -0.68
N GLU A 68 3.69 9.80 -0.15
CA GLU A 68 4.89 9.72 -0.98
C GLU A 68 4.90 8.47 -1.87
N SER A 69 4.37 7.37 -1.36
CA SER A 69 4.24 6.11 -2.10
C SER A 69 3.32 6.26 -3.31
N ILE A 70 2.12 6.84 -3.14
CA ILE A 70 1.20 7.03 -4.27
C ILE A 70 1.74 8.06 -5.27
N ARG A 71 2.42 9.11 -4.78
CA ARG A 71 3.11 10.07 -5.65
C ARG A 71 4.19 9.39 -6.49
N TRP A 72 4.97 8.49 -5.91
CA TRP A 72 5.97 7.70 -6.63
C TRP A 72 5.33 6.79 -7.69
N VAL A 73 4.26 6.09 -7.33
CA VAL A 73 3.48 5.26 -8.27
C VAL A 73 2.95 6.09 -9.44
N ASN A 74 2.52 7.32 -9.17
CA ASN A 74 2.03 8.28 -10.16
C ASN A 74 3.17 9.06 -10.86
N TRP A 75 4.40 8.55 -10.87
CA TRP A 75 5.56 9.16 -11.55
C TRP A 75 5.93 10.56 -11.02
N GLY A 76 5.69 10.82 -9.75
CA GLY A 76 5.98 12.09 -9.08
C GLY A 76 4.82 13.09 -9.07
N VAL A 77 3.69 12.77 -9.70
CA VAL A 77 2.50 13.63 -9.71
C VAL A 77 1.72 13.42 -8.41
N ASP A 78 1.40 14.53 -7.74
CA ASP A 78 0.64 14.44 -6.49
C ASP A 78 -0.81 14.01 -6.82
N PRO A 79 -1.38 13.04 -6.09
CA PRO A 79 -2.79 12.64 -6.29
C PRO A 79 -3.77 13.82 -6.20
N GLU A 80 -3.47 14.88 -5.44
CA GLU A 80 -4.29 16.11 -5.38
C GLU A 80 -4.24 16.93 -6.69
N GLU A 81 -3.21 16.75 -7.54
CA GLU A 81 -3.11 17.43 -8.84
C GLU A 81 -4.02 16.81 -9.92
N PHE A 82 -4.48 15.57 -9.73
CA PHE A 82 -5.44 14.92 -10.63
C PHE A 82 -6.90 15.36 -10.39
N GLU A 83 -7.18 16.11 -9.32
CA GLU A 83 -8.54 16.57 -9.01
C GLU A 83 -9.03 17.74 -9.89
N ILE A 84 -8.20 18.24 -10.83
CA ILE A 84 -8.55 19.38 -11.69
C ILE A 84 -8.66 18.96 -13.17
N GLN A 85 -9.65 18.14 -13.51
CA GLN A 85 -10.24 18.15 -14.85
C GLN A 85 -11.77 18.09 -14.73
N THR A 86 -12.38 19.27 -14.61
CA THR A 86 -13.81 19.52 -14.91
C THR A 86 -13.93 20.10 -16.30
#